data_AF-A0A8B8LA93-F1
#
_entry.id   AF-A0A8B8LA93-F1
#
_cell.length_a   1.000
_cell.length_b   1.000
_cell.length_c   1.000
_cell.angle_alpha   90.00
_cell.angle_beta   90.00
_cell.angle_gamma   90.00
#
_symmetry.space_group_name_H-M   'P 1'
#
loop_
_entity.id
_entity.type
_entity.pdbx_description
1 polymer ?
#
loop_
_entity_poly.entity_id
_entity_poly.type
_entity_poly.pdbx_seq_one_letter_code
_entity_poly.pdbx_strand_id
1 'polypeptide(L)'
;MRKRQVVVRREEPSRNTSNSAVTVRNVRYAECQKNHAVSHGGHAVDGCREFMANGTEGAALLTCAACGCHRNFHKREVETEVTCDCSSPPSVSGT
;
A
#
# COMPACT_ATOMS: atom_id res chain seq x y z
N MET A 1 21.02 -45.76 -13.98
CA MET A 1 20.08 -44.77 -14.57
C MET A 1 19.77 -43.67 -13.55
N ARG A 2 20.50 -42.55 -13.57
CA ARG A 2 20.29 -41.43 -12.63
C ARG A 2 19.28 -40.46 -13.23
N LYS A 3 18.04 -40.48 -12.73
CA LYS A 3 17.01 -39.50 -13.08
C LYS A 3 17.24 -38.24 -12.24
N ARG A 4 17.70 -37.18 -12.91
CA ARG A 4 17.89 -35.85 -12.33
C ARG A 4 16.51 -35.21 -12.14
N GLN A 5 16.21 -34.81 -10.91
CA GLN A 5 15.00 -34.05 -10.58
C GLN A 5 15.32 -32.56 -10.76
N VAL A 6 14.64 -31.91 -11.70
CA VAL A 6 14.73 -30.46 -11.92
C VAL A 6 13.82 -29.79 -10.89
N VAL A 7 14.42 -29.12 -9.92
CA VAL A 7 13.71 -28.28 -8.95
C VAL A 7 13.34 -26.97 -9.65
N VAL A 8 12.06 -26.77 -9.98
CA VAL A 8 11.57 -25.47 -10.44
C VAL A 8 11.64 -24.52 -9.25
N ARG A 9 12.66 -23.66 -9.23
CA ARG A 9 12.77 -22.54 -8.30
C ARG A 9 11.60 -21.60 -8.57
N ARG A 10 10.76 -21.39 -7.57
CA ARG A 10 9.73 -20.35 -7.56
C ARG A 10 10.47 -19.00 -7.55
N GLU A 11 10.35 -18.25 -8.63
CA GLU A 11 10.96 -16.92 -8.76
C GLU A 11 10.19 -15.92 -7.90
N GLU A 12 10.78 -15.56 -6.76
CA GLU A 12 10.55 -14.27 -6.09
C GLU A 12 10.88 -13.15 -7.09
N PRO A 13 10.09 -12.08 -7.20
CA PRO A 13 10.28 -11.05 -8.22
C PRO A 13 11.62 -10.33 -8.02
N SER A 14 12.64 -10.84 -8.72
CA SER A 14 13.99 -10.32 -8.81
C SER A 14 13.95 -9.00 -9.59
N ARG A 15 14.19 -7.90 -8.85
CA ARG A 15 14.30 -6.55 -9.39
C ARG A 15 15.64 -6.40 -10.13
N ASN A 16 15.72 -6.85 -11.37
CA ASN A 16 16.89 -6.59 -12.21
C ASN A 16 16.48 -6.39 -13.68
N THR A 17 16.22 -5.15 -14.06
CA THR A 17 16.49 -4.68 -15.42
C THR A 17 16.75 -3.18 -15.38
N SER A 18 17.81 -2.75 -16.06
CA SER A 18 18.37 -1.40 -16.03
C SER A 18 17.45 -0.39 -16.72
N ASN A 19 16.39 0.00 -16.03
CA ASN A 19 15.60 1.19 -16.29
C ASN A 19 15.30 1.78 -14.90
N SER A 20 15.69 3.03 -14.65
CA SER A 20 15.60 3.70 -13.34
C SER A 20 14.15 4.04 -12.97
N ALA A 21 13.28 3.02 -12.99
CA ALA A 21 11.92 3.10 -12.52
C ALA A 21 11.91 2.83 -11.01
N VAL A 22 11.85 3.90 -10.20
CA VAL A 22 11.64 3.78 -8.76
C VAL A 22 10.18 3.38 -8.56
N THR A 23 9.93 2.16 -8.10
CA THR A 23 8.58 1.76 -7.67
C THR A 23 8.38 2.21 -6.23
N VAL A 24 7.67 3.31 -5.99
CA VAL A 24 7.28 3.72 -4.63
C VAL A 24 5.98 3.00 -4.29
N ARG A 25 5.94 2.38 -3.11
CA ARG A 25 4.75 1.70 -2.59
C ARG A 25 4.15 2.56 -1.48
N ASN A 26 3.11 3.32 -1.79
CA ASN A 26 2.40 4.12 -0.79
C ASN A 26 1.27 3.26 -0.18
N VAL A 27 1.23 3.16 1.15
CA VAL A 27 0.17 2.42 1.86
C VAL A 27 -0.79 3.41 2.47
N ARG A 28 -2.07 3.32 2.10
CA ARG A 28 -3.17 4.14 2.64
C ARG A 28 -4.23 3.23 3.26
N TYR A 29 -5.01 3.79 4.17
CA TYR A 29 -6.16 3.12 4.77
C TYR A 29 -7.40 3.93 4.41
N ALA A 30 -8.38 3.32 3.77
CA ALA A 30 -9.55 4.00 3.20
C ALA A 30 -10.82 3.64 3.99
N GLU A 31 -11.72 2.86 3.40
CA GLU A 31 -13.03 2.54 3.95
C GLU A 31 -12.99 1.74 5.24
N CYS A 32 -13.67 2.24 6.28
CA CYS A 32 -13.93 1.48 7.51
C CYS A 32 -14.89 0.33 7.20
N GLN A 33 -14.56 -0.88 7.62
CA GLN A 33 -15.34 -2.12 7.42
C GLN A 33 -15.91 -2.67 8.74
N LYS A 34 -15.81 -1.93 9.85
CA LYS A 34 -16.36 -2.36 11.13
C LYS A 34 -17.89 -2.24 11.11
N ASN A 35 -18.60 -3.29 11.54
CA ASN A 35 -20.02 -3.19 11.83
C ASN A 35 -20.22 -2.48 13.18
N HIS A 36 -20.80 -1.28 13.16
CA HIS A 36 -21.10 -0.50 14.36
C HIS A 36 -22.43 -0.92 15.01
N ALA A 37 -23.35 -1.50 14.26
CA ALA A 37 -24.65 -1.95 14.75
C ALA A 37 -24.67 -3.41 15.25
N VAL A 38 -23.51 -4.09 15.29
CA VAL A 38 -23.42 -5.51 15.69
C VAL A 38 -24.03 -5.76 17.07
N SER A 39 -23.82 -4.85 18.02
CA SER A 39 -24.37 -4.95 19.37
C SER A 39 -25.89 -4.77 19.43
N HIS A 40 -26.47 -4.11 18.42
CA HIS A 40 -27.91 -3.88 18.30
C HIS A 40 -28.60 -4.91 17.38
N GLY A 41 -27.90 -5.98 16.98
CA GLY A 41 -28.42 -6.99 16.06
C GLY A 41 -28.59 -6.49 14.62
N GLY A 42 -27.98 -5.36 14.27
CA GLY A 42 -28.04 -4.75 12.95
C GLY A 42 -26.73 -4.84 12.17
N HIS A 43 -26.77 -4.34 10.94
CA HIS A 43 -25.59 -4.14 10.10
C HIS A 43 -25.55 -2.69 9.62
N ALA A 44 -24.64 -1.91 10.19
CA ALA A 44 -24.37 -0.54 9.77
C ALA A 44 -22.87 -0.29 9.83
N VAL A 45 -22.29 0.09 8.70
CA VAL A 45 -20.88 0.45 8.58
C VAL A 45 -20.83 1.96 8.42
N ASP A 46 -20.03 2.63 9.25
CA ASP A 46 -19.95 4.11 9.29
C ASP A 46 -19.34 4.70 7.99
N GLY A 47 -18.64 3.87 7.21
CA GLY A 47 -18.25 4.20 5.84
C GLY A 47 -17.34 5.44 5.74
N CYS A 48 -16.30 5.53 6.57
CA CYS A 48 -15.27 6.57 6.41
C CYS A 48 -14.68 6.50 5.00
N ARG A 49 -14.51 7.61 4.29
CA ARG A 49 -13.90 7.57 2.94
C ARG A 49 -12.37 7.48 2.98
N GLU A 50 -11.77 8.04 4.02
CA GLU A 50 -10.32 8.10 4.20
C GLU A 50 -9.98 7.93 5.69
N PHE A 51 -8.89 7.23 6.00
CA PHE A 51 -8.39 7.15 7.37
C PHE A 51 -7.71 8.46 7.77
N MET A 52 -8.30 9.14 8.75
CA MET A 52 -7.68 10.28 9.41
C MET A 52 -7.20 9.86 10.79
N ALA A 53 -5.90 9.96 11.05
CA ALA A 53 -5.33 9.71 12.38
C ALA A 53 -5.85 10.72 13.40
N ASN A 54 -6.22 10.25 14.59
CA ASN A 54 -6.72 11.09 15.69
C ASN A 54 -5.62 11.88 16.43
N GLY A 55 -4.35 11.68 16.07
CA GLY A 55 -3.23 12.42 16.67
C GLY A 55 -1.91 12.15 15.97
N THR A 56 -0.86 12.81 16.46
CA THR A 56 0.48 12.81 15.85
C THR A 56 1.50 11.94 16.59
N GLU A 57 1.14 11.35 17.74
CA GLU A 57 2.00 10.42 18.49
C GLU A 57 1.27 9.17 19.01
N GLY A 58 1.98 8.04 19.06
CA GLY A 58 1.55 6.82 19.72
C GLY A 58 0.30 6.15 19.16
N ALA A 59 -0.57 5.69 20.06
CA ALA A 59 -1.81 4.98 19.72
C ALA A 59 -2.82 5.86 18.96
N ALA A 60 -2.72 7.18 19.07
CA ALA A 60 -3.59 8.12 18.38
C ALA A 60 -3.38 8.08 16.85
N LEU A 61 -2.19 7.72 16.34
CA LEU A 61 -1.98 7.50 14.90
C LEU A 61 -2.70 6.27 14.37
N LEU A 62 -3.05 5.34 15.25
CA LEU A 62 -3.64 4.06 14.88
C LEU A 62 -5.17 4.09 14.90
N THR A 63 -5.76 5.18 15.37
CA THR A 63 -7.19 5.34 15.58
C THR A 63 -7.76 6.39 14.64
N CYS A 64 -8.89 6.08 14.01
CA CYS A 64 -9.58 6.98 13.10
C CYS A 64 -10.31 8.08 13.88
N ALA A 65 -10.05 9.35 13.54
CA ALA A 65 -10.72 10.51 14.13
C ALA A 65 -12.23 10.55 13.85
N ALA A 66 -12.67 9.98 12.72
CA ALA A 66 -14.08 10.00 12.31
C ALA A 66 -14.93 8.95 13.04
N CYS A 67 -14.49 7.68 13.06
CA CYS A 67 -15.28 6.57 13.59
C CYS A 67 -14.71 5.91 14.84
N GLY A 68 -13.57 6.40 15.35
CA GLY A 68 -12.87 5.83 16.52
C GLY A 68 -12.31 4.41 16.30
N CYS A 69 -12.36 3.88 15.07
CA CYS A 69 -11.89 2.52 14.80
C CYS A 69 -10.38 2.49 14.60
N HIS A 70 -9.77 1.36 14.95
CA HIS A 70 -8.37 1.12 14.61
C HIS A 70 -8.18 1.06 13.09
N ARG A 71 -7.04 1.52 12.56
CA ARG A 71 -6.69 1.46 11.12
C ARG A 71 -6.79 0.07 10.48
N ASN A 72 -6.78 -1.00 11.28
CA ASN A 72 -6.94 -2.38 10.79
C ASN A 72 -8.38 -2.69 10.35
N PHE A 73 -9.36 -1.94 10.86
CA PHE A 73 -10.73 -2.01 10.37
C PHE A 73 -10.92 -1.21 9.09
N HIS A 74 -9.93 -0.40 8.67
CA HIS A 74 -9.97 0.31 7.41
C HIS A 74 -9.29 -0.53 6.32
N LYS A 75 -9.88 -0.55 5.12
CA LYS A 75 -9.34 -1.24 3.97
C LYS A 75 -7.94 -0.71 3.65
N ARG A 76 -6.95 -1.60 3.66
CA ARG A 76 -5.58 -1.29 3.25
C ARG A 76 -5.51 -1.20 1.73
N GLU A 77 -5.07 -0.06 1.24
CA GLU A 77 -4.80 0.19 -0.17
C GLU A 77 -3.31 0.41 -0.37
N VAL A 78 -2.75 -0.24 -1.40
CA VAL A 78 -1.34 -0.11 -1.75
C VAL A 78 -1.28 0.49 -3.14
N GLU A 79 -0.86 1.75 -3.22
CA GLU A 79 -0.64 2.45 -4.48
C GLU A 79 0.81 2.19 -4.90
N THR A 80 0.98 1.60 -6.08
CA THR A 80 2.29 1.39 -6.70
C THR A 80 2.47 2.43 -7.79
N GLU A 81 3.18 3.52 -7.47
CA GLU A 81 3.60 4.48 -8.47
C GLU A 81 4.93 4.00 -9.09
N VAL A 82 4.95 3.94 -10.41
CA VAL A 82 6.18 3.69 -11.17
C VAL A 82 6.67 5.06 -11.62
N THR A 83 7.61 5.65 -10.90
CA THR A 83 8.27 6.87 -11.38
C THR A 83 9.47 6.47 -12.24
N CYS A 84 9.35 6.71 -13.55
CA CYS A 84 10.46 6.59 -14.48
C CYS A 84 11.24 7.92 -14.46
N ASP A 85 12.40 7.94 -13.81
CA ASP A 85 13.34 9.04 -13.98
C ASP A 85 14.08 8.82 -15.30
N CYS A 86 13.57 9.44 -16.36
CA CYS A 86 14.29 9.62 -17.60
C CYS A 86 14.44 11.12 -17.88
N SER A 87 15.12 11.81 -16.97
CA SER A 87 15.71 13.13 -17.25
C SER A 87 17.21 12.98 -17.49
N SER A 88 17.57 12.40 -18.64
CA SER A 88 18.91 12.71 -19.19
C SER A 88 18.85 14.14 -19.75
N PRO A 89 19.68 15.09 -19.29
CA PRO A 89 19.79 16.37 -19.99
C PRO A 89 20.47 16.10 -21.35
N PRO A 90 19.92 16.55 -22.49
CA PRO A 90 20.77 16.70 -23.66
C PRO A 90 21.69 17.89 -23.39
N SER A 91 22.92 17.59 -22.96
CA SER A 91 24.04 18.53 -23.01
C SER A 91 24.28 18.93 -24.46
N VAL A 92 23.59 19.96 -24.95
CA VAL A 92 23.91 20.60 -26.23
C VAL A 92 24.90 21.73 -25.97
N SER A 93 26.16 21.36 -25.79
CA SER A 93 27.28 22.26 -26.04
C SER A 93 27.56 22.25 -27.54
N GLY A 94 27.36 23.37 -28.23
CA GLY A 94 27.59 23.44 -29.67
C GLY A 94 27.59 24.88 -30.19
N THR A 95 28.76 25.52 -30.04
CA THR A 95 29.38 26.61 -30.83
C THR A 95 28.51 27.73 -31.40
#